data_AF-A0A3M4JV70-F1
#
_entry.id   AF-A0A3M4JV70-F1
#
_cell.length_a   1.000
_cell.length_b   1.000
_cell.length_c   1.000
_cell.angle_alpha   90.00
_cell.angle_beta   90.00
_cell.angle_gamma   90.00
#
_symmetry.space_group_name_H-M   'P 1'
#
loop_
_entity.id
_entity.type
_entity.pdbx_description
1 polymer ?
#
loop_
_entity_poly.entity_id
_entity_poly.type
_entity_poly.pdbx_seq_one_letter_code
_entity_poly.pdbx_strand_id
1 'polypeptide(L)' 'MTNYNTVNTHINTIRAGDTVLHNGELRTVCNSDIKRGGFMGTSLFGDSYRLGTLPVQLVRFSCAV' A
#
# COMPACT_ATOMS: atom_id res chain seq x y z
N MET A 1 1.97 14.71 18.90
CA MET A 1 0.93 13.73 18.58
C MET A 1 0.96 13.50 17.07
N THR A 2 1.48 12.37 16.60
CA THR A 2 1.57 12.06 15.16
C THR A 2 0.19 11.66 14.67
N ASN A 3 -0.48 12.56 13.94
CA ASN A 3 -1.71 12.20 13.23
C ASN A 3 -1.32 11.43 11.98
N TYR A 4 -2.01 10.33 11.74
CA TYR A 4 -1.91 9.59 10.49
C TYR A 4 -3.29 9.53 9.85
N ASN A 5 -3.36 9.81 8.56
CA ASN A 5 -4.58 9.69 7.79
C ASN A 5 -4.46 8.50 6.84
N THR A 6 -5.54 7.75 6.67
CA THR A 6 -5.59 6.60 5.78
C THR A 6 -6.32 6.98 4.51
N VAL A 7 -5.66 6.84 3.37
CA VAL A 7 -6.18 7.18 2.04
C VAL A 7 -6.31 5.90 1.23
N ASN A 8 -7.53 5.63 0.75
CA ASN A 8 -7.79 4.55 -0.19
C ASN A 8 -7.18 4.91 -1.55
N THR A 9 -6.21 4.13 -1.99
CA THR A 9 -5.53 4.30 -3.28
C THR A 9 -5.48 2.98 -4.04
N HIS A 10 -5.26 3.07 -5.35
CA HIS A 10 -5.09 1.88 -6.17
C HIS A 10 -3.70 1.25 -5.94
N ILE A 11 -3.61 -0.07 -6.04
CA ILE A 11 -2.36 -0.83 -5.83
C ILE A 11 -1.21 -0.36 -6.73
N ASN A 12 -1.51 0.09 -7.95
CA ASN A 12 -0.49 0.62 -8.88
C ASN A 12 0.14 1.95 -8.42
N THR A 13 -0.57 2.71 -7.58
CA THR A 13 -0.10 4.02 -7.10
C THR A 13 0.90 3.86 -5.94
N ILE A 14 0.82 2.75 -5.21
CA ILE A 14 1.70 2.43 -4.08
C ILE A 14 3.15 2.31 -4.55
N ARG A 15 4.08 2.97 -3.86
CA ARG A 15 5.51 2.91 -4.12
C ARG A 15 6.26 2.31 -2.94
N ALA A 16 7.50 1.87 -3.19
CA ALA A 16 8.38 1.44 -2.12
C ALA A 16 8.67 2.64 -1.18
N GLY A 17 8.52 2.42 0.12
CA GLY A 17 8.62 3.44 1.17
C GLY A 17 7.27 3.92 1.72
N ASP A 18 6.16 3.65 1.03
CA ASP A 18 4.83 3.97 1.56
C ASP A 18 4.46 3.02 2.71
N THR A 19 3.74 3.52 3.70
CA THR A 19 3.12 2.69 4.74
C THR A 19 1.69 2.39 4.34
N VAL A 20 1.28 1.13 4.44
CA VAL A 20 -0.09 0.68 4.16
C VAL A 20 -0.67 -0.03 5.36
N LEU A 21 -1.97 0.08 5.55
CA LEU A 21 -2.72 -0.74 6.49
C LEU A 21 -3.16 -2.01 5.76
N HIS A 22 -2.51 -3.13 6.06
CA HIS A 22 -2.83 -4.43 5.49
C HIS A 22 -3.32 -5.35 6.61
N ASN A 23 -4.56 -5.85 6.51
CA ASN A 23 -5.20 -6.71 7.52
C ASN A 23 -5.20 -6.13 8.96
N GLY A 24 -5.28 -4.81 9.10
CA GLY A 24 -5.25 -4.14 10.42
C GLY A 24 -3.85 -3.89 10.98
N GLU A 25 -2.80 -4.33 10.29
CA GLU A 25 -1.41 -4.02 10.65
C GLU A 25 -0.83 -2.94 9.73
N LEU A 26 -0.09 -2.00 10.32
CA LEU A 26 0.71 -1.04 9.58
C LEU A 26 1.96 -1.74 9.04
N ARG A 27 2.07 -1.84 7.72
CA ARG A 27 3.25 -2.39 7.05
C ARG A 27 3.86 -1.37 6.11
N THR A 28 5.17 -1.23 6.19
CA THR A 28 5.94 -0.46 5.23
C THR A 28 6.19 -1.30 3.99
N VAL A 29 5.87 -0.76 2.82
CA VAL A 29 6.03 -1.42 1.54
C VAL A 29 7.48 -1.29 1.09
N CYS A 30 8.18 -2.40 0.86
CA CYS A 30 9.48 -2.38 0.21
C CYS A 30 9.37 -2.71 -1.28
N ASN A 31 10.44 -2.43 -2.04
CA ASN A 31 10.47 -2.72 -3.47
C ASN A 31 10.35 -4.23 -3.77
N SER A 32 10.81 -5.09 -2.85
CA SER A 32 10.63 -6.54 -2.92
C SER A 32 9.18 -7.00 -2.76
N ASP A 33 8.37 -6.22 -2.04
CA ASP A 33 6.97 -6.53 -1.77
C ASP A 33 6.05 -6.14 -2.93
N ILE A 34 6.51 -5.20 -3.77
CA ILE A 34 5.79 -4.76 -4.97
C ILE A 34 6.28 -5.60 -6.16
N LYS A 35 5.39 -6.45 -6.67
CA LYS A 35 5.61 -7.11 -7.97
C LYS A 35 4.68 -6.48 -9.00
N ARG A 36 5.25 -5.81 -9.99
CA ARG A 36 4.53 -5.23 -11.13
C ARG A 36 4.86 -6.03 -12.40
N GLY A 37 3.84 -6.34 -13.19
CA GLY A 37 4.03 -6.90 -14.54
C GLY A 37 4.18 -8.42 -14.62
N GLY A 38 3.67 -9.18 -13.64
CA GLY A 38 3.51 -10.63 -13.77
C GLY A 38 2.26 -11.02 -14.57
N PHE A 39 2.09 -12.31 -14.85
CA PHE A 39 0.89 -12.86 -15.52
C PHE A 39 -0.43 -12.54 -14.78
N MET A 40 -0.35 -12.27 -13.46
CA MET A 40 -1.48 -11.89 -12.60
C MET A 40 -1.50 -10.40 -12.20
N GLY A 41 -0.86 -9.52 -12.99
CA GLY A 41 -0.88 -8.07 -12.77
C GLY A 41 0.06 -7.61 -11.66
N THR A 42 -0.39 -6.60 -10.89
CA THR A 42 0.37 -6.05 -9.76
C THR A 42 -0.02 -6.75 -8.47
N SER A 43 0.97 -7.22 -7.71
CA SER A 43 0.79 -7.80 -6.39
C SER A 43 1.58 -7.01 -5.36
N LEU A 44 1.00 -6.85 -4.18
CA LEU A 44 1.56 -6.16 -3.02
C LEU A 44 1.60 -7.17 -1.87
N PHE A 45 2.78 -7.46 -1.34
CA PHE A 45 3.00 -8.53 -0.33
C PHE A 45 2.52 -9.92 -0.77
N GLY A 46 2.49 -10.18 -2.08
CA GLY A 46 1.96 -11.43 -2.64
C GLY A 46 0.43 -11.49 -2.75
N ASP A 47 -0.28 -10.45 -2.30
CA ASP A 47 -1.72 -10.28 -2.54
C ASP A 47 -1.94 -9.35 -3.74
N SER A 48 -2.73 -9.78 -4.72
CA SER A 48 -3.06 -8.94 -5.88
C SER A 48 -4.23 -7.98 -5.63
N TYR A 49 -4.79 -7.94 -4.40
CA TYR A 49 -5.93 -7.09 -4.04
C TYR A 49 -7.08 -7.23 -5.04
N ARG A 50 -7.40 -8.48 -5.42
CA ARG A 50 -8.36 -8.82 -6.49
C ARG A 50 -8.06 -8.07 -7.81
N LEU A 51 -6.82 -8.16 -8.30
CA LEU A 51 -6.35 -7.47 -9.51
C LEU A 51 -6.48 -5.93 -9.44
N GLY A 52 -6.35 -5.36 -8.24
CA GLY A 52 -6.53 -3.91 -8.01
C GLY A 52 -7.98 -3.47 -7.84
N THR A 53 -8.96 -4.38 -7.83
CA THR A 53 -10.36 -4.05 -7.54
C THR A 53 -10.54 -3.57 -6.10
N LEU A 54 -9.76 -4.12 -5.16
CA LEU A 54 -9.77 -3.65 -3.78
C LEU A 54 -8.80 -2.48 -3.60
N PRO A 55 -9.26 -1.34 -3.05
CA PRO A 55 -8.38 -0.24 -2.75
C PRO A 55 -7.44 -0.60 -1.60
N VAL A 56 -6.17 -0.21 -1.74
CA VAL A 56 -5.16 -0.32 -0.68
C VAL A 56 -5.29 0.90 0.23
N GLN A 57 -5.25 0.69 1.53
CA GLN A 57 -5.27 1.74 2.53
C GLN A 57 -3.84 2.26 2.77
N LEU A 58 -3.49 3.39 2.16
CA LEU A 58 -2.18 4.03 2.35
C LEU A 58 -2.23 4.99 3.52
N VAL A 59 -1.23 4.92 4.39
CA VAL A 59 -1.12 5.72 5.60
C VAL A 59 -0.17 6.89 5.33
N ARG A 60 -0.70 8.10 5.47
CA ARG A 60 0.07 9.34 5.38
C ARG A 60 0.28 9.90 6.77
N PHE A 61 1.55 10.00 7.15
CA PHE A 61 1.96 10.75 8.34
C PHE A 61 2.02 12.23 7.97
N SER A 62 1.20 13.05 8.61
CA SER A 62 1.38 14.49 8.59
C SER A 62 2.22 14.87 9.79
N CYS A 63 3.45 15.29 9.54
CA CYS A 63 4.21 16.03 10.54
C CYS A 63 3.57 17.42 10.63
N ALA A 64 2.76 17.66 11.67
CA ALA A 64 2.33 19.01 12.01
C ALA A 64 3.54 19.70 12.66
N VAL A 65 4.19 20.58 11.88
CA VAL A 65 5.24 21.49 12.33
C VAL A 65 4.60 22.73 12.93
#